data_AF-A0A927T0U7-F1
#
_entry.id   AF-A0A927T0U7-F1
#
_cell.length_a   1.000
_cell.length_b   1.000
_cell.length_c   1.000
_cell.angle_alpha   90.00
_cell.angle_beta   90.00
_cell.angle_gamma   90.00
#
_symmetry.space_group_name_H-M   'P 1'
#
loop_
_entity.id
_entity.type
_entity.pdbx_description
1 polymer ?
#
loop_
_entity_poly.entity_id
_entity_poly.type
_entity_poly.pdbx_seq_one_letter_code
_entity_poly.pdbx_strand_id
1 'polypeptide(L)'
;PHTKFTANVYVLKADEGGRHKPFLAGYRPQFYFRTTDVTGVINLPEGVDMVTPGDNVVMTVELITNIAIEEGLRFAIREGGRTVGSGVVVSIIE
;
A
#
# COMPACT_ATOMS: atom_id res chain seq x y z
N PRO A 1 12.73 11.36 -7.24
CA PRO A 1 12.73 10.18 -6.34
C PRO A 1 12.03 10.59 -5.07
N HIS A 2 11.16 9.74 -4.56
CA HIS A 2 10.17 10.10 -3.55
C HIS A 2 10.07 8.99 -2.52
N THR A 3 9.71 9.38 -1.30
CA THR A 3 9.45 8.45 -0.20
C THR A 3 8.00 8.53 0.26
N LYS A 4 7.29 9.63 -0.02
CA LYS A 4 5.96 9.85 0.53
C LYS A 4 4.93 10.20 -0.54
N PHE A 5 3.82 9.49 -0.54
CA PHE A 5 2.75 9.68 -1.52
C PHE A 5 1.39 9.25 -0.97
N THR A 6 0.32 9.75 -1.58
CA THR A 6 -1.04 9.23 -1.38
C THR A 6 -1.38 8.21 -2.47
N ALA A 7 -2.17 7.20 -2.14
CA ALA A 7 -2.58 6.17 -3.07
C ALA A 7 -4.00 5.67 -2.81
N ASN A 8 -4.67 5.30 -3.91
CA ASN A 8 -5.89 4.49 -3.85
C ASN A 8 -5.47 3.02 -3.86
N VAL A 9 -5.93 2.26 -2.87
CA VAL A 9 -5.55 0.87 -2.68
C VAL A 9 -6.78 0.00 -2.55
N TYR A 10 -6.82 -1.08 -3.33
CA TYR A 10 -7.70 -2.21 -3.14
C TYR A 10 -6.99 -3.29 -2.33
N VAL A 11 -7.64 -3.76 -1.25
CA VAL A 11 -7.13 -4.85 -0.42
C VAL A 11 -7.70 -6.17 -0.91
N LEU A 12 -6.84 -7.11 -1.29
CA LEU A 12 -7.28 -8.39 -1.84
C LEU A 12 -8.00 -9.21 -0.75
N LYS A 13 -9.11 -9.82 -1.15
CA LYS A 13 -9.85 -10.80 -0.35
C LYS A 13 -9.05 -12.10 -0.20
N ALA A 14 -9.46 -12.92 0.76
CA ALA A 14 -8.83 -14.21 1.01
C ALA A 14 -8.94 -15.18 -0.18
N ASP A 15 -10.05 -15.17 -0.91
CA ASP A 15 -10.27 -15.98 -2.12
C ASP A 15 -9.45 -15.48 -3.33
N GLU A 16 -9.03 -14.22 -3.32
CA GLU A 16 -8.08 -13.62 -4.27
C GLU A 16 -6.61 -13.86 -3.87
N GLY A 17 -6.36 -14.62 -2.78
CA GLY A 17 -5.01 -14.89 -2.26
C GLY A 17 -4.45 -13.82 -1.33
N GLY A 18 -5.27 -12.85 -0.94
CA GLY A 18 -4.92 -11.78 -0.01
C GLY A 18 -5.00 -12.19 1.47
N ARG A 19 -5.40 -11.26 2.33
CA ARG A 19 -5.46 -11.47 3.78
C ARG A 19 -6.79 -12.10 4.20
N HIS A 20 -6.76 -12.89 5.27
CA HIS A 20 -7.96 -13.34 5.98
C HIS A 20 -8.43 -12.35 7.05
N LYS A 21 -7.52 -11.55 7.61
CA LYS A 21 -7.79 -10.62 8.71
C LYS A 21 -7.51 -9.18 8.26
N PRO A 22 -8.24 -8.19 8.81
CA PRO A 22 -7.93 -6.78 8.63
C PRO A 22 -6.47 -6.43 8.98
N PHE A 23 -5.99 -5.31 8.46
CA PHE A 23 -4.78 -4.65 8.97
C PHE A 23 -5.13 -3.32 9.61
N LEU A 24 -4.26 -2.88 10.53
CA LEU A 24 -4.43 -1.66 11.33
C LEU A 24 -3.51 -0.54 10.83
N ALA A 25 -3.73 0.67 11.32
CA ALA A 25 -2.79 1.77 11.13
C ALA A 25 -1.37 1.40 11.62
N GLY A 26 -0.34 1.90 10.92
CA GLY A 26 1.06 1.59 11.23
C GLY A 26 1.55 0.25 10.67
N TYR A 27 0.73 -0.42 9.86
CA TYR A 27 1.11 -1.63 9.12
C TYR A 27 2.32 -1.37 8.20
N ARG A 28 3.29 -2.30 8.19
CA ARG A 28 4.59 -2.16 7.49
C ARG A 28 4.85 -3.25 6.44
N PRO A 29 4.10 -3.28 5.32
CA PRO A 29 4.31 -4.25 4.26
C PRO A 29 5.48 -3.88 3.33
N GLN A 30 5.76 -4.76 2.37
CA GLN A 30 6.60 -4.44 1.21
C GLN A 30 5.71 -3.87 0.10
N PHE A 31 6.22 -2.86 -0.61
CA PHE A 31 5.61 -2.28 -1.80
C PHE A 31 6.45 -2.68 -3.00
N TYR A 32 5.82 -3.35 -3.95
CA TYR A 32 6.45 -3.78 -5.17
C TYR A 32 6.20 -2.77 -6.28
N PHE A 33 7.25 -2.04 -6.65
CA PHE A 33 7.25 -1.10 -7.77
C PHE A 33 8.08 -1.67 -8.91
N ARG A 34 7.42 -1.99 -10.04
CA ARG A 34 8.04 -2.55 -11.26
C ARG A 34 8.84 -3.84 -11.00
N THR A 35 10.08 -3.71 -10.51
CA THR A 35 11.04 -4.79 -10.28
C THR A 35 11.59 -4.84 -8.86
N THR A 36 11.17 -3.92 -7.98
CA THR A 36 11.80 -3.73 -6.67
C THR A 36 10.76 -3.78 -5.55
N ASP A 37 11.05 -4.55 -4.50
CA ASP A 37 10.32 -4.51 -3.23
C ASP A 37 11.00 -3.48 -2.29
N VAL A 38 10.20 -2.60 -1.69
CA VAL A 38 10.64 -1.64 -0.68
C VAL A 38 9.70 -1.66 0.52
N THR A 39 10.23 -1.61 1.73
CA THR A 39 9.38 -1.55 2.92
C THR A 39 8.76 -0.15 3.02
N GLY A 40 7.48 -0.08 3.39
CA GLY A 40 6.82 1.19 3.67
C GLY A 40 5.88 1.08 4.86
N VAL A 41 5.51 2.23 5.41
CA VAL A 41 4.53 2.37 6.48
C VAL A 41 3.24 2.91 5.88
N ILE A 42 2.12 2.28 6.23
CA ILE A 42 0.78 2.73 5.84
C ILE A 42 0.20 3.59 6.96
N ASN A 43 -0.20 4.81 6.60
CA ASN A 43 -0.99 5.70 7.43
C ASN A 43 -2.41 5.78 6.85
N LEU A 44 -3.37 5.34 7.66
CA LEU A 44 -4.79 5.37 7.30
C LEU A 44 -5.37 6.79 7.49
N PRO A 45 -6.47 7.14 6.81
CA PRO A 45 -7.18 8.39 7.04
C PRO A 45 -7.64 8.54 8.49
N GLU A 46 -7.81 9.79 8.93
CA GLU A 46 -8.39 10.06 10.25
C GLU A 46 -9.75 9.37 10.41
N GLY A 47 -9.96 8.73 11.57
CA GLY A 47 -11.17 7.97 11.86
C GLY A 47 -11.23 6.56 11.26
N VAL A 48 -10.21 6.13 10.51
CA VAL A 48 -10.12 4.76 9.97
C VAL A 48 -9.09 3.96 10.77
N ASP A 49 -9.57 3.14 11.70
CA ASP A 49 -8.69 2.33 12.56
C ASP A 49 -8.19 1.04 11.88
N MET A 50 -8.97 0.51 10.94
CA MET A 50 -8.67 -0.75 10.27
C MET A 50 -9.21 -0.81 8.84
N VAL A 51 -8.58 -1.64 8.01
CA VAL A 51 -9.01 -1.92 6.63
C VAL A 51 -9.21 -3.42 6.46
N THR A 52 -10.36 -3.80 5.92
CA THR A 52 -10.79 -5.20 5.75
C THR A 52 -10.45 -5.70 4.34
N PRO A 53 -10.16 -6.99 4.16
CA PRO A 53 -10.03 -7.58 2.82
C PRO A 53 -11.29 -7.34 1.97
N GLY A 54 -11.10 -6.82 0.75
CA GLY A 54 -12.15 -6.38 -0.16
C GLY A 54 -12.43 -4.88 -0.17
N ASP A 55 -11.85 -4.11 0.77
CA ASP A 55 -12.06 -2.68 0.82
C ASP A 55 -11.22 -1.92 -0.21
N ASN A 56 -11.74 -0.76 -0.63
CA ASN A 56 -10.99 0.26 -1.32
C ASN A 56 -10.77 1.43 -0.36
N VAL A 57 -9.52 1.85 -0.21
CA VAL A 57 -9.13 2.89 0.75
C VAL A 57 -8.09 3.82 0.14
N VAL A 58 -8.24 5.11 0.43
CA VAL A 58 -7.20 6.11 0.16
C VAL A 58 -6.28 6.15 1.37
N MET A 59 -4.97 5.99 1.17
CA MET A 59 -4.00 5.99 2.27
C MET A 59 -2.74 6.77 1.91
N THR A 60 -2.01 7.19 2.93
CA THR A 60 -0.65 7.75 2.75
C THR A 60 0.37 6.65 3.01
N VAL A 61 1.37 6.56 2.14
CA VAL A 61 2.48 5.60 2.24
C VAL A 61 3.78 6.36 2.42
N GLU A 62 4.61 5.88 3.35
CA GLU A 62 5.97 6.38 3.57
C GLU A 62 6.98 5.23 3.43
N LEU A 63 7.82 5.30 2.40
CA LEU A 63 8.83 4.31 2.06
C LEU A 63 10.12 4.55 2.84
N ILE A 64 10.79 3.47 3.26
CA ILE A 64 12.06 3.59 3.99
C ILE A 64 13.25 4.00 3.10
N THR A 65 13.08 3.95 1.77
CA THR A 65 14.09 4.35 0.79
C THR A 65 13.43 5.03 -0.40
N ASN A 66 14.17 5.94 -1.04
CA ASN A 66 13.75 6.65 -2.24
C ASN A 66 13.44 5.71 -3.41
N ILE A 67 12.26 5.87 -4.03
CA ILE A 67 11.85 5.17 -5.26
C ILE A 67 11.46 6.19 -6.34
N ALA A 68 11.70 5.85 -7.60
CA ALA A 68 11.17 6.61 -8.72
C ALA A 68 9.66 6.36 -8.85
N ILE A 69 8.87 7.33 -8.38
CA ILE A 69 7.41 7.29 -8.35
C ILE A 69 6.87 8.42 -9.21
N GLU A 70 5.74 8.16 -9.89
CA GLU A 70 4.96 9.12 -10.67
C GLU A 70 3.47 8.92 -10.37
N GLU A 71 2.66 9.97 -10.52
CA GLU A 71 1.21 9.85 -10.39
C GLU A 71 0.66 8.86 -11.44
N GLY A 72 -0.30 8.03 -11.04
CA GLY A 72 -0.82 6.95 -11.88
C GLY A 72 0.04 5.68 -11.90
N LEU A 73 1.24 5.68 -11.29
CA LEU A 73 2.05 4.47 -11.15
C LEU A 73 1.31 3.42 -10.33
N ARG A 74 1.20 2.22 -10.87
CA ARG A 74 0.62 1.06 -10.19
C ARG A 74 1.67 0.31 -9.39
N PHE A 75 1.26 -0.22 -8.24
CA PHE A 75 2.10 -1.03 -7.38
C PHE A 75 1.29 -2.17 -6.74
N ALA A 76 2.01 -3.14 -6.19
CA ALA A 76 1.43 -4.19 -5.36
C ALA A 76 1.92 -4.05 -3.92
N ILE A 77 1.06 -4.40 -2.96
CA ILE A 77 1.42 -4.51 -1.54
C ILE A 77 1.63 -5.98 -1.25
N ARG A 78 2.77 -6.33 -0.65
CA ARG A 78 3.20 -7.71 -0.41
C ARG A 78 3.55 -7.95 1.05
N GLU A 79 3.17 -9.13 1.54
CA GLU A 79 3.52 -9.65 2.86
C GLU A 79 3.92 -11.14 2.73
N GLY A 80 5.05 -11.53 3.31
CA GLY A 80 5.51 -12.92 3.26
C GLY A 80 5.63 -13.49 1.83
N GLY A 81 5.96 -12.62 0.85
CA GLY A 81 6.06 -12.98 -0.57
C GLY A 81 4.73 -13.01 -1.34
N ARG A 82 3.57 -12.85 -0.67
CA ARG A 82 2.23 -12.86 -1.26
C ARG A 82 1.72 -11.45 -1.51
N THR A 83 0.96 -11.25 -2.58
CA THR A 83 0.26 -9.99 -2.84
C THR A 83 -1.00 -9.90 -1.99
N VAL A 84 -1.11 -8.84 -1.20
CA VAL A 84 -2.22 -8.59 -0.28
C VAL A 84 -3.02 -7.33 -0.64
N GLY A 85 -2.51 -6.51 -1.55
CA GLY A 85 -3.20 -5.32 -2.04
C GLY A 85 -2.65 -4.89 -3.40
N SER A 86 -3.42 -4.09 -4.12
CA SER A 86 -2.99 -3.40 -5.34
C SER A 86 -3.34 -1.92 -5.22
N GLY A 87 -2.42 -1.06 -5.62
CA GLY A 87 -2.61 0.38 -5.51
C GLY A 87 -2.19 1.14 -6.74
N VAL A 88 -2.67 2.38 -6.79
CA VAL A 88 -2.25 3.39 -7.77
C VAL A 88 -1.91 4.68 -7.02
N VAL A 89 -0.76 5.26 -7.36
CA VAL A 89 -0.31 6.53 -6.79
C VAL A 89 -1.24 7.65 -7.27
N VAL A 90 -1.75 8.44 -6.33
CA VAL A 90 -2.69 9.54 -6.58
C VAL A 90 -1.97 10.88 -6.57
N SER A 91 -1.16 11.16 -5.56
CA SER A 91 -0.35 12.37 -5.49
C SER A 91 0.97 12.14 -4.75
N ILE A 92 2.01 12.86 -5.15
CA ILE A 92 3.32 12.82 -4.49
C ILE A 92 3.38 13.91 -3.42
N ILE A 93 3.86 13.56 -2.22
CA ILE A 93 3.99 14.48 -1.08
C ILE A 93 5.46 14.90 -0.90
N GLU A 94 6.37 13.94 -0.95
CA GLU A 94 7.83 14.13 -0.74
C GLU A 94 8.65 13.19 -1.62
#